data_AF-K9KBE3-F1
#
_entry.id   AF-K9KBE3-F1
#
_cell.length_a   1.000
_cell.length_b   1.000
_cell.length_c   1.000
_cell.angle_alpha   90.00
_cell.angle_beta   90.00
_cell.angle_gamma   90.00
#
_symmetry.space_group_name_H-M   'P 1'
#
loop_
_entity.id
_entity.type
_entity.pdbx_description
1 polymer ?
#
loop_
_entity_poly.entity_id
_entity_poly.type
_entity_poly.pdbx_seq_one_letter_code
_entity_poly.pdbx_strand_id
1 'polypeptide(L)'
;QEEKDSQMKSIISRLMAVEEELKKDHAEMQAVIDAKQKIIDAQEKRIVSLDSANTRLMSALTQVKERYSMQVRNGISPTNPTKLSITENGEFKNSSC
;
A
#
# COMPACT_ATOMS: atom_id res chain seq x y z
N GLN A 1 -15.41 62.81 11.29
CA GLN A 1 -15.85 61.68 12.13
C GLN A 1 -16.48 60.59 11.26
N GLU A 2 -17.48 60.93 10.45
CA GLU A 2 -18.19 59.98 9.55
C GLU A 2 -17.28 59.22 8.58
N GLU A 3 -16.26 59.86 7.99
CA GLU A 3 -15.34 59.19 7.07
C GLU A 3 -14.50 58.11 7.77
N LYS A 4 -14.06 58.38 9.00
CA LYS A 4 -13.34 57.39 9.83
C LYS A 4 -14.25 56.24 10.22
N ASP A 5 -15.51 56.52 10.55
CA ASP A 5 -16.50 55.48 10.88
C ASP A 5 -16.84 54.61 9.66
N SER A 6 -16.91 55.20 8.47
CA SER A 6 -17.10 54.49 7.20
C SER A 6 -15.90 53.59 6.88
N GLN A 7 -14.68 54.10 7.05
CA GLN A 7 -13.46 53.31 6.88
C GLN A 7 -13.41 52.14 7.85
N MET A 8 -13.76 52.36 9.12
CA MET A 8 -13.79 51.29 10.13
C MET A 8 -14.81 50.20 9.79
N LYS A 9 -16.01 50.57 9.33
CA LYS A 9 -17.01 49.61 8.84
C LYS A 9 -16.50 48.80 7.66
N SER A 10 -15.85 49.45 6.68
CA SER A 10 -15.24 48.77 5.53
C SER A 10 -14.16 47.77 5.95
N ILE A 11 -13.31 48.14 6.91
CA ILE A 11 -12.28 47.24 7.47
C ILE A 11 -12.94 46.03 8.14
N ILE A 12 -13.96 46.25 8.97
CA ILE A 12 -14.67 45.15 9.65
C ILE A 12 -15.32 44.20 8.64
N SER A 13 -16.02 44.72 7.63
CA SER A 13 -16.63 43.88 6.60
C SER A 13 -15.61 43.03 5.84
N ARG A 14 -14.42 43.60 5.53
CA ARG A 14 -13.34 42.85 4.89
C ARG A 14 -12.76 41.77 5.80
N LEU A 15 -12.59 42.06 7.09
CA LEU A 15 -12.11 41.07 8.06
C LEU A 15 -13.10 39.92 8.24
N MET A 16 -14.40 40.20 8.28
CA MET A 16 -15.44 39.16 8.35
C MET A 16 -15.43 38.26 7.12
N ALA A 17 -15.28 38.83 5.92
CA ALA A 17 -15.18 38.04 4.68
C ALA A 17 -13.96 37.10 4.70
N VAL A 18 -12.79 37.61 5.12
CA VAL A 18 -11.58 36.79 5.27
C VAL A 18 -11.76 35.71 6.33
N GLU A 19 -12.44 36.00 7.44
CA GLU A 19 -12.72 35.00 8.47
C GLU A 19 -13.62 33.86 7.95
N GLU A 20 -14.66 34.19 7.17
CA GLU A 20 -15.52 33.19 6.55
C GLU A 20 -14.76 32.32 5.53
N GLU A 21 -13.92 32.94 4.69
CA GLU A 21 -13.06 32.20 3.76
C GLU A 21 -12.11 31.25 4.49
N LEU A 22 -11.45 31.72 5.56
CA LEU A 22 -10.57 30.87 6.36
C LEU A 22 -11.30 29.70 7.02
N LYS A 23 -12.54 29.92 7.50
CA LYS A 23 -13.37 28.83 8.05
C LYS A 23 -13.72 27.80 6.98
N LYS A 24 -14.05 28.25 5.78
CA LYS A 24 -14.34 27.38 4.64
C LYS A 24 -13.12 26.56 4.23
N ASP A 25 -11.98 27.22 4.02
CA ASP A 25 -10.72 26.57 3.67
C ASP A 25 -10.30 25.53 4.72
N HIS A 26 -10.49 25.84 6.00
CA HIS A 26 -10.21 24.91 7.08
C HIS A 26 -11.11 23.67 7.02
N ALA A 27 -12.41 23.83 6.76
CA ALA A 27 -13.34 22.72 6.61
C ALA A 27 -13.01 21.85 5.39
N GLU A 28 -12.65 22.47 4.26
CA GLU A 28 -12.21 21.74 3.06
C GLU A 28 -10.92 20.96 3.31
N MET A 29 -9.94 21.58 3.96
CA MET A 29 -8.70 20.92 4.36
C MET A 29 -8.97 19.73 5.29
N GLN A 30 -9.87 19.88 6.27
CA GLN A 30 -10.24 18.78 7.17
C GLN A 30 -10.89 17.61 6.40
N ALA A 31 -11.77 17.89 5.44
CA ALA A 31 -12.37 16.85 4.61
C ALA A 31 -11.31 16.07 3.79
N VAL A 32 -10.28 16.76 3.30
CA VAL A 32 -9.15 16.13 2.60
C VAL A 32 -8.35 15.24 3.55
N ILE A 33 -8.09 15.69 4.78
CA ILE A 33 -7.39 14.89 5.80
C ILE A 33 -8.18 13.61 6.10
N ASP A 34 -9.48 13.72 6.32
CA ASP A 34 -10.34 12.58 6.61
C ASP A 34 -10.36 11.57 5.45
N ALA A 35 -10.40 12.06 4.21
CA ALA A 35 -10.32 11.22 3.03
C ALA A 35 -8.97 10.49 2.93
N LYS A 36 -7.86 11.18 3.23
CA LYS A 36 -6.52 10.56 3.27
C LYS A 36 -6.42 9.51 4.37
N GLN A 37 -6.99 9.75 5.55
CA GLN A 37 -6.98 8.78 6.64
C GLN A 37 -7.69 7.48 6.24
N LYS A 38 -8.86 7.57 5.58
CA LYS A 38 -9.57 6.39 5.08
C LYS A 38 -8.74 5.56 4.09
N ILE A 39 -7.95 6.23 3.25
CA ILE A 39 -7.05 5.55 2.30
C ILE A 39 -5.93 4.84 3.05
N ILE A 40 -5.31 5.50 4.04
CA ILE A 40 -4.27 4.91 4.89
C ILE A 40 -4.80 3.65 5.57
N ASP A 41 -5.95 3.73 6.23
CA ASP A 41 -6.56 2.59 6.94
C ASP A 41 -6.83 1.40 5.98
N ALA A 42 -7.25 1.69 4.74
CA ALA A 42 -7.47 0.66 3.72
C ALA A 42 -6.16 0.03 3.25
N GLN A 43 -5.10 0.83 3.12
CA GLN A 43 -3.77 0.36 2.75
C GLN A 43 -3.13 -0.47 3.86
N GLU A 44 -3.28 -0.09 5.13
CA GLU A 44 -2.80 -0.86 6.28
C GLU A 44 -3.43 -2.25 6.32
N LYS A 45 -4.75 -2.36 6.12
CA LYS A 45 -5.45 -3.66 6.02
C LYS A 45 -4.91 -4.52 4.87
N ARG A 46 -4.57 -3.89 3.75
CA ARG A 46 -3.99 -4.59 2.60
C ARG A 46 -2.58 -5.11 2.90
N ILE A 47 -1.75 -4.34 3.60
CA ILE A 47 -0.41 -4.77 4.04
C ILE A 47 -0.53 -6.01 4.93
N VAL A 48 -1.38 -5.96 5.97
CA VAL A 48 -1.61 -7.12 6.86
C VAL A 48 -2.05 -8.36 6.09
N SER A 49 -2.93 -8.19 5.10
CA SER A 49 -3.39 -9.30 4.26
C SER A 49 -2.27 -9.89 3.40
N LEU A 50 -1.42 -9.01 2.82
CA LEU A 50 -0.25 -9.43 2.05
C LEU A 50 0.79 -10.12 2.92
N ASP A 51 1.05 -9.63 4.13
CA ASP A 51 1.96 -10.26 5.09
C ASP A 51 1.48 -11.66 5.46
N SER A 52 0.19 -11.84 5.73
CA SER A 52 -0.38 -13.17 5.99
C SER A 52 -0.19 -14.12 4.80
N ALA A 53 -0.45 -13.64 3.58
CA ALA A 53 -0.24 -14.44 2.37
C ALA A 53 1.24 -14.79 2.17
N ASN A 54 2.15 -13.83 2.40
CA ASN A 54 3.58 -14.02 2.30
C ASN A 54 4.09 -15.04 3.33
N THR A 55 3.67 -14.94 4.59
CA THR A 55 3.99 -15.95 5.62
C THR A 55 3.55 -17.34 5.18
N ARG A 56 2.31 -17.50 4.66
CA ARG A 56 1.82 -18.80 4.18
C ARG A 56 2.67 -19.35 3.03
N LEU A 57 3.02 -18.51 2.06
CA LEU A 57 3.88 -18.89 0.94
C LEU A 57 5.27 -19.32 1.41
N MET A 58 5.88 -18.56 2.32
CA MET A 58 7.19 -18.89 2.89
C MET A 58 7.15 -20.20 3.68
N SER A 59 6.09 -20.44 4.47
CA SER A 59 5.89 -21.73 5.16
C SER A 59 5.74 -22.89 4.17
N ALA A 60 4.97 -22.73 3.09
CA ALA A 60 4.80 -23.76 2.08
C ALA A 60 6.13 -24.04 1.34
N LEU A 61 6.88 -23.00 1.00
CA LEU A 61 8.20 -23.12 0.36
C LEU A 61 9.19 -23.86 1.26
N THR A 62 9.24 -23.54 2.55
CA THR A 62 10.08 -24.25 3.52
C THR A 62 9.73 -25.73 3.59
N GLN A 63 8.44 -26.08 3.65
CA GLN A 63 7.99 -27.48 3.65
C GLN A 63 8.37 -28.25 2.38
N VAL A 64 8.36 -27.60 1.21
CA VAL A 64 8.79 -28.23 -0.06
C VAL A 64 10.29 -28.44 -0.06
N LYS A 65 11.07 -27.44 0.37
CA LYS A 65 12.54 -27.54 0.48
C LYS A 65 12.97 -28.66 1.42
N GLU A 66 12.30 -28.80 2.56
CA GLU A 66 12.58 -29.86 3.53
C GLU A 66 12.29 -31.25 2.96
N ARG A 67 11.12 -31.43 2.32
CA ARG A 67 10.77 -32.69 1.65
C ARG A 67 11.79 -33.08 0.58
N TYR A 68 12.22 -32.11 -0.23
CA TYR A 68 13.25 -32.35 -1.24
C TYR A 68 14.60 -32.75 -0.61
N SER A 69 15.03 -32.04 0.44
CA SER A 69 16.26 -32.36 1.17
C SER A 69 16.24 -33.76 1.79
N MET A 70 15.11 -34.17 2.37
CA MET A 70 14.94 -35.52 2.93
C MET A 70 14.93 -36.61 1.86
N GLN A 71 14.34 -36.37 0.69
CA GLN A 71 14.38 -37.31 -0.44
C GLN A 71 15.82 -37.54 -0.91
N VAL A 72 16.61 -36.46 -1.07
CA VAL A 72 18.03 -36.55 -1.45
C VAL A 72 18.85 -37.34 -0.42
N ARG A 73 18.58 -37.15 0.89
CA ARG A 73 19.30 -37.86 1.97
C ARG A 73 18.96 -39.34 2.08
N ASN A 74 17.73 -39.75 1.75
CA ASN A 74 17.29 -41.15 1.87
C ASN A 74 17.71 -42.03 0.69
N GLY A 75 18.51 -41.54 -0.26
CA GLY A 75 19.01 -42.33 -1.40
C GLY A 75 17.93 -42.77 -2.40
N ILE A 76 16.67 -42.39 -2.17
CA ILE A 76 15.58 -42.53 -3.12
C ILE A 76 15.77 -41.37 -4.12
N SER A 77 16.45 -41.62 -5.23
CA SER A 77 16.50 -40.65 -6.32
C SER A 77 15.07 -40.24 -6.64
N PRO A 78 14.70 -38.94 -6.56
CA PRO A 78 13.41 -38.51 -7.06
C PRO A 78 13.45 -38.83 -8.54
N THR A 79 12.65 -39.79 -9.00
CA THR A 79 12.46 -40.06 -10.41
C THR A 79 12.18 -38.71 -11.07
N ASN A 80 13.15 -38.25 -11.87
CA ASN A 80 13.33 -36.90 -12.39
C ASN A 80 12.13 -35.95 -12.21
N PRO A 81 12.22 -34.92 -11.34
CA PRO A 81 11.39 -33.75 -11.55
C PRO A 81 11.92 -33.07 -12.81
N THR A 82 11.09 -33.03 -13.86
CA THR A 82 11.36 -32.35 -15.12
C THR A 82 12.06 -31.01 -14.86
N LYS A 83 13.34 -30.91 -15.22
CA LYS A 83 14.19 -29.75 -14.91
C LYS A 83 13.68 -28.55 -15.71
N LEU A 84 12.87 -27.71 -15.07
CA LEU A 84 12.42 -26.45 -15.64
C LEU A 84 13.55 -25.42 -15.48
N SER A 85 14.20 -25.06 -16.59
CA SER A 85 15.17 -23.97 -16.63
C SER A 85 14.54 -22.72 -17.21
N ILE A 86 14.81 -21.55 -16.61
CA ILE A 86 14.35 -20.25 -17.09
C ILE A 86 15.48 -19.64 -17.91
N THR A 87 15.19 -19.25 -19.15
CA THR A 87 16.16 -18.53 -20.00
C THR A 87 16.37 -17.10 -19.47
N GLU A 88 17.46 -16.46 -19.87
CA GLU A 88 17.75 -15.05 -19.53
C GLU A 88 16.59 -14.08 -19.90
N ASN A 89 15.74 -14.48 -20.84
CA ASN A 89 14.57 -13.72 -21.29
C ASN A 89 13.28 -14.05 -20.52
N GLY A 90 13.34 -14.92 -19.49
CA GLY A 90 12.19 -15.27 -18.66
C GLY A 90 11.29 -16.40 -19.18
N GLU A 91 11.69 -17.14 -20.23
CA GLU A 91 10.91 -18.25 -20.77
C GLU A 91 11.25 -19.58 -20.09
N PHE A 92 10.23 -20.38 -19.77
CA PHE A 92 10.41 -21.71 -19.18
C PHE A 92 10.68 -22.76 -20.27
N LYS A 93 11.84 -23.42 -20.20
CA LYS A 93 12.17 -24.58 -21.05
C LYS A 93 12.08 -25.88 -20.25
N ASN A 94 11.30 -26.82 -20.78
CA ASN A 94 11.20 -28.20 -20.32
C ASN A 94 12.17 -29.05 -21.16
N SER A 95 13.23 -29.58 -20.54
CA SER A 95 14.04 -30.65 -21.15
C SER A 95 13.47 -32.02 -20.74
N SER A 96 12.47 -32.49 -21.48
CA SER A 96 12.03 -33.89 -21.42
C SER A 96 12.88 -34.70 -22.41
N CYS A 97 13.65 -35.66 -21.90
CA CYS A 97 14.23 -36.77 -22.68
C CYS A 97 13.58 -38.06 -22.20
#